data_AF-A0AAD6KT61-F1
#
_entry.id   AF-A0AAD6KT61-F1
#
_cell.length_a   1.000
_cell.length_b   1.000
_cell.length_c   1.000
_cell.angle_alpha   90.00
_cell.angle_beta   90.00
_cell.angle_gamma   90.00
#
_symmetry.space_group_name_H-M   'P 1'
#
loop_
_entity.id
_entity.type
_entity.pdbx_description
1 polymer ?
#
loop_
_entity_poly.entity_id
_entity_poly.type
_entity_poly.pdbx_seq_one_letter_code
_entity_poly.pdbx_strand_id
1 'polypeptide(L)'
;MKGLVVLVVLSMLCGFGTSKECTNTPTQLSSHTFRYALLSSENETWKEEMFAHYHLTPTDDSAWANLLPRKILREEDEYSWAMMYRNLKSPLKSSGNFLKEVSLHNVRLDPSSIHWQAQQTNLEYLLMLDVDSLVWSFRKTAGLSTPGTAYGGWEAPNSELRGHFVGHYLSASAQMWASTRNDTIEKKMSAVVSALSACQVKMGSGYLSAFPSELFDRFEAIKPVWAPYYTIHKILAGLLDQYTLADNAQALKMAKWMVDYFYNRVRNVIINYSVERHYLSLNEETGGMNDVLYKLFSITGDPKHLVLAHLFDKPCFLGLLAVQADDISGFHANTHIPIVIGAQMRYEITGDPLYKV
;
A
#
# COMPACT_ATOMS: atom_id res chain seq x y z
N MET A 1 61.13 16.08 -39.80
CA MET A 1 59.83 16.18 -40.49
C MET A 1 59.06 14.88 -40.22
N LYS A 2 57.83 15.02 -39.69
CA LYS A 2 56.83 13.98 -39.35
C LYS A 2 57.06 13.19 -38.05
N GLY A 3 56.54 13.76 -36.96
CA GLY A 3 56.09 13.00 -35.80
C GLY A 3 54.80 12.26 -36.14
N LEU A 4 54.67 11.04 -35.62
CA LEU A 4 53.47 10.22 -35.74
C LEU A 4 52.79 10.24 -34.37
N VAL A 5 51.78 11.10 -34.23
CA VAL A 5 50.85 11.10 -33.10
C VAL A 5 49.93 9.88 -33.28
N VAL A 6 50.01 8.92 -32.38
CA VAL A 6 49.05 7.82 -32.29
C VAL A 6 47.80 8.38 -31.59
N LEU A 7 46.75 8.61 -32.38
CA LEU A 7 45.45 9.04 -31.90
C LEU A 7 44.76 7.82 -31.27
N VAL A 8 44.74 7.74 -29.95
CA VAL A 8 43.86 6.81 -29.21
C VAL A 8 42.44 7.37 -29.32
N VAL A 9 41.64 6.81 -30.23
CA VAL A 9 40.20 7.07 -30.28
C VAL A 9 39.57 6.35 -29.09
N LEU A 10 39.44 7.07 -27.97
CA LEU A 10 38.50 6.72 -26.90
C LEU A 10 37.10 6.98 -27.45
N SER A 11 36.45 5.93 -27.96
CA SER A 11 35.02 5.93 -28.18
C SER A 11 34.32 6.08 -26.83
N MET A 12 34.03 7.32 -26.44
CA MET A 12 32.96 7.62 -25.49
C MET A 12 31.65 7.11 -26.11
N LEU A 13 31.31 5.86 -25.82
CA LEU A 13 29.94 5.41 -25.83
C LEU A 13 29.24 6.12 -24.65
N CYS A 14 28.93 7.41 -24.84
CA CYS A 14 27.83 8.04 -24.14
C CYS A 14 26.57 7.38 -24.66
N GLY A 15 26.27 6.18 -24.14
CA GLY A 15 24.91 5.69 -24.12
C GLY A 15 24.14 6.69 -23.28
N PHE A 16 23.37 7.56 -23.94
CA PHE A 16 22.28 8.25 -23.29
C PHE A 16 21.34 7.16 -22.78
N GLY A 17 21.57 6.71 -21.54
CA GLY A 17 20.57 5.97 -20.80
C GLY A 17 19.44 6.96 -20.53
N THR A 18 18.43 6.94 -21.39
CA THR A 18 17.17 7.63 -21.12
C THR A 18 16.64 7.08 -19.80
N SER A 19 16.42 7.99 -18.85
CA SER A 19 15.84 7.68 -17.55
C SER A 19 14.51 6.97 -17.76
N LYS A 20 14.34 5.80 -17.10
CA LYS A 20 13.06 5.08 -17.12
C LYS A 20 12.02 5.97 -16.46
N GLU A 21 11.00 6.32 -17.22
CA GLU A 21 9.88 7.12 -16.76
C GLU A 21 9.05 6.29 -15.77
N CYS A 22 9.26 6.52 -14.47
CA CYS A 22 8.34 6.07 -13.43
C CYS A 22 7.11 6.96 -13.58
N THR A 23 6.08 6.53 -14.31
CA THR A 23 4.89 7.38 -14.52
C THR A 23 3.73 6.90 -13.66
N ASN A 24 2.83 7.83 -13.36
CA ASN A 24 1.45 7.43 -13.08
C ASN A 24 0.86 6.83 -14.36
N THR A 25 -0.18 5.99 -14.25
CA THR A 25 -1.25 5.99 -15.29
C THR A 25 -1.57 7.45 -15.67
N PRO A 26 -1.94 7.78 -16.92
CA PRO A 26 -2.09 9.16 -17.43
C PRO A 26 -2.51 10.16 -16.35
N THR A 27 -1.85 11.32 -16.22
CA THR A 27 -1.97 12.21 -15.05
C THR A 27 -3.42 12.49 -14.61
N GLN A 28 -4.37 12.55 -15.54
CA GLN A 28 -5.81 12.69 -15.25
C GLN A 28 -6.39 11.47 -14.51
N LEU A 29 -6.01 10.26 -14.90
CA LEU A 29 -6.40 9.00 -14.24
C LEU A 29 -5.77 8.84 -12.85
N SER A 30 -4.77 9.64 -12.46
CA SER A 30 -4.28 9.62 -11.08
C SER A 30 -5.26 10.29 -10.08
N SER A 31 -6.19 11.13 -10.57
CA SER A 31 -7.20 11.78 -9.73
C SER A 31 -8.37 10.84 -9.44
N HIS A 32 -8.64 10.62 -8.15
CA HIS A 32 -9.81 9.84 -7.72
C HIS A 32 -11.14 10.46 -8.16
N THR A 33 -11.25 11.79 -8.16
CA THR A 33 -12.46 12.49 -8.62
C THR A 33 -12.69 12.26 -10.12
N PHE A 34 -11.62 12.36 -10.92
CA PHE A 34 -11.69 12.11 -12.35
C PHE A 34 -12.02 10.64 -12.63
N ARG A 35 -11.37 9.71 -11.94
CA ARG A 35 -11.65 8.26 -12.06
C ARG A 35 -13.08 7.92 -11.70
N TYR A 36 -13.61 8.49 -10.62
CA TYR A 36 -15.01 8.29 -10.25
C TYR A 36 -15.95 8.76 -11.36
N ALA A 37 -15.71 9.96 -11.91
CA ALA A 37 -16.52 10.50 -13.01
C ALA A 37 -16.42 9.64 -14.27
N LEU A 38 -15.22 9.17 -14.62
CA LEU A 38 -14.98 8.31 -15.77
C LEU A 38 -15.68 6.96 -15.63
N LEU A 39 -15.49 6.28 -14.50
CA LEU A 39 -16.06 4.96 -14.22
C LEU A 39 -17.58 5.01 -14.05
N SER A 40 -18.12 6.12 -13.55
CA SER A 40 -19.56 6.34 -13.40
C SER A 40 -20.26 6.84 -14.67
N SER A 41 -19.51 7.17 -15.73
CA SER A 41 -20.06 7.68 -16.98
C SER A 41 -20.76 6.58 -17.78
N GLU A 42 -21.78 6.95 -18.56
CA GLU A 42 -22.38 6.08 -19.58
C GLU A 42 -21.70 6.21 -20.95
N ASN A 43 -20.75 7.16 -21.09
CA ASN A 43 -20.05 7.40 -22.34
C ASN A 43 -18.91 6.39 -22.53
N GLU A 44 -19.22 5.26 -23.18
CA GLU A 44 -18.26 4.18 -23.44
C GLU A 44 -17.10 4.62 -24.34
N THR A 45 -17.32 5.49 -25.33
CA THR A 45 -16.25 6.04 -26.17
C THR A 45 -15.24 6.82 -25.33
N TRP A 46 -15.71 7.64 -24.39
CA TRP A 46 -14.83 8.38 -23.49
C TRP A 46 -14.03 7.45 -22.56
N LYS A 47 -14.64 6.37 -22.07
CA LYS A 47 -13.93 5.34 -21.30
C LYS A 47 -12.86 4.66 -22.14
N GLU A 48 -13.21 4.23 -23.36
CA GLU A 48 -12.28 3.58 -24.28
C GLU A 48 -11.10 4.49 -24.62
N GLU A 49 -11.35 5.76 -24.95
CA GLU A 49 -10.31 6.75 -25.22
C GLU A 49 -9.37 6.93 -24.01
N MET A 50 -9.92 7.15 -22.82
CA MET A 50 -9.10 7.37 -21.62
C MET A 50 -8.34 6.11 -21.20
N PHE A 51 -8.92 4.93 -21.34
CA PHE A 51 -8.25 3.67 -21.02
C PHE A 51 -7.31 3.18 -22.12
N ALA A 52 -7.43 3.62 -23.37
CA ALA A 52 -6.43 3.38 -24.41
C ALA A 52 -5.07 4.00 -24.05
N HIS A 53 -5.09 5.12 -23.30
CA HIS A 53 -3.90 5.78 -22.79
C HIS A 53 -3.28 5.09 -21.55
N TYR A 54 -3.94 4.09 -20.96
CA TYR A 54 -3.44 3.34 -19.80
C TYR A 54 -2.07 2.67 -20.07
N HIS A 55 -1.65 2.60 -21.34
CA HIS A 55 -0.42 1.96 -21.81
C HIS A 55 0.54 2.90 -22.56
N LEU A 56 0.32 4.21 -22.62
CA LEU A 56 1.16 5.13 -23.40
C LEU A 56 2.40 5.66 -22.66
N THR A 57 3.08 4.81 -21.89
CA THR A 57 4.52 4.98 -21.70
C THR A 57 5.25 3.98 -22.60
N PRO A 58 6.07 4.44 -23.55
CA PRO A 58 6.94 3.55 -24.30
C PRO A 58 7.89 2.85 -23.33
N THR A 59 7.65 1.57 -23.06
CA THR A 59 8.72 0.69 -22.62
C THR A 59 9.58 0.38 -23.83
N ASP A 60 10.81 0.90 -23.84
CA ASP A 60 11.88 0.31 -24.66
C ASP A 60 12.14 -1.11 -24.15
N ASP A 61 11.28 -2.02 -24.60
CA ASP A 61 11.40 -3.48 -24.50
C ASP A 61 12.69 -3.90 -25.22
N SER A 62 13.82 -3.88 -24.51
CA SER A 62 14.99 -4.77 -24.72
C SER A 62 16.26 -4.33 -23.99
N ALA A 63 16.35 -3.12 -23.42
CA ALA A 63 17.64 -2.58 -22.98
C ALA A 63 18.18 -3.15 -21.64
N TRP A 64 17.33 -3.68 -20.76
CA TRP A 64 17.76 -4.09 -19.40
C TRP A 64 17.85 -5.60 -19.14
N ALA A 65 17.42 -6.45 -20.08
CA ALA A 65 17.62 -7.89 -19.97
C ALA A 65 19.11 -8.33 -20.06
N ASN A 66 20.01 -7.39 -20.37
CA ASN A 66 21.44 -7.64 -20.61
C ASN A 66 22.39 -6.98 -19.57
N LEU A 67 21.88 -6.24 -18.58
CA LEU A 67 22.74 -5.46 -17.65
C LEU A 67 22.65 -5.86 -16.16
N LEU A 68 21.92 -6.92 -15.83
CA LEU A 68 22.07 -7.61 -14.55
C LEU A 68 22.35 -9.10 -14.82
N PRO A 69 23.20 -9.77 -14.03
CA PRO A 69 23.48 -11.19 -14.24
C PRO A 69 22.15 -11.93 -14.20
N ARG A 70 21.83 -12.66 -15.27
CA ARG A 70 20.69 -13.60 -15.32
C ARG A 70 20.84 -14.62 -14.20
N LYS A 71 20.36 -14.32 -13.00
CA LYS A 71 20.15 -15.28 -11.92
C LYS A 71 18.84 -14.94 -11.22
N ILE A 72 17.82 -15.58 -11.75
CA ILE A 72 16.55 -15.93 -11.12
C ILE A 72 16.83 -16.51 -9.73
N LEU A 73 16.02 -16.10 -8.75
CA LEU A 73 15.91 -16.64 -7.40
C LEU A 73 16.28 -18.13 -7.33
N ARG A 74 17.52 -18.43 -6.91
CA ARG A 74 17.95 -19.78 -6.48
C ARG A 74 17.87 -19.86 -4.95
N GLU A 75 17.98 -21.06 -4.37
CA GLU A 75 18.18 -21.24 -2.92
C GLU A 75 19.31 -20.34 -2.36
N GLU A 76 20.27 -19.95 -3.20
CA GLU A 76 21.34 -18.99 -2.90
C GLU A 76 20.84 -17.55 -2.64
N ASP A 77 19.71 -17.13 -3.23
CA ASP A 77 19.10 -15.81 -2.99
C ASP A 77 18.23 -15.81 -1.73
N GLU A 78 17.57 -16.93 -1.40
CA GLU A 78 17.06 -17.14 -0.03
C GLU A 78 18.19 -17.05 0.99
N TYR A 79 19.40 -17.51 0.64
CA TYR A 79 20.61 -17.33 1.43
C TYR A 79 21.08 -15.87 1.50
N SER A 80 20.99 -15.09 0.43
CA SER A 80 21.30 -13.65 0.40
C SER A 80 20.33 -12.84 1.29
N TRP A 81 19.03 -13.11 1.18
CA TRP A 81 18.00 -12.54 2.05
C TRP A 81 18.14 -13.04 3.49
N ALA A 82 18.48 -14.31 3.71
CA ALA A 82 18.78 -14.87 5.03
C ALA A 82 20.09 -14.32 5.62
N MET A 83 21.05 -13.89 4.81
CA MET A 83 22.27 -13.19 5.25
C MET A 83 21.99 -11.73 5.60
N MET A 84 21.18 -11.01 4.80
CA MET A 84 20.62 -9.71 5.19
C MET A 84 19.87 -9.84 6.53
N TYR A 85 19.08 -10.91 6.68
CA TYR A 85 18.35 -11.26 7.90
C TYR A 85 19.25 -11.67 9.07
N ARG A 86 20.38 -12.36 8.85
CA ARG A 86 21.40 -12.64 9.90
C ARG A 86 22.11 -11.36 10.34
N ASN A 87 22.30 -10.40 9.44
CA ASN A 87 22.80 -9.07 9.77
C ASN A 87 21.76 -8.24 10.52
N LEU A 88 20.46 -8.40 10.24
CA LEU A 88 19.35 -7.82 11.02
C LEU A 88 19.14 -8.49 12.39
N LYS A 89 19.55 -9.76 12.55
CA LYS A 89 19.51 -10.51 13.82
C LYS A 89 20.76 -10.36 14.70
N SER A 90 21.89 -9.90 14.15
CA SER A 90 22.88 -9.21 14.98
C SER A 90 22.12 -8.07 15.66
N PRO A 91 22.29 -7.81 16.96
CA PRO A 91 21.42 -6.88 17.67
C PRO A 91 21.37 -5.62 16.84
N LEU A 92 20.17 -5.29 16.31
CA LEU A 92 19.93 -4.05 15.59
C LEU A 92 20.62 -2.99 16.44
N LYS A 93 21.81 -2.55 16.00
CA LYS A 93 22.38 -1.33 16.52
C LYS A 93 21.38 -0.33 16.00
N SER A 94 20.38 0.00 16.82
CA SER A 94 19.39 1.02 16.49
C SER A 94 20.19 2.19 15.96
N SER A 95 20.14 2.42 14.66
CA SER A 95 20.92 3.45 14.02
C SER A 95 20.24 4.78 14.32
N GLY A 96 20.34 5.20 15.58
CA GLY A 96 19.74 6.42 16.11
C GLY A 96 19.01 6.21 17.44
N ASN A 97 19.16 7.18 18.34
CA ASN A 97 18.20 7.42 19.43
C ASN A 97 16.94 8.03 18.81
N PHE A 98 16.06 7.23 18.21
CA PHE A 98 14.77 7.73 17.73
C PHE A 98 13.92 8.16 18.93
N LEU A 99 13.24 9.30 18.78
CA LEU A 99 12.22 9.71 19.74
C LEU A 99 11.06 8.72 19.68
N LYS A 100 10.48 8.42 20.85
CA LYS A 100 9.29 7.58 20.94
C LYS A 100 8.05 8.44 20.98
N GLU A 101 7.03 8.04 20.23
CA GLU A 101 5.72 8.68 20.29
C GLU A 101 5.11 8.57 21.69
N VAL A 102 4.41 9.62 22.12
CA VAL A 102 3.62 9.58 23.35
C VAL A 102 2.28 8.89 23.03
N SER A 103 1.94 7.84 23.77
CA SER A 103 0.69 7.12 23.58
C SER A 103 -0.53 8.04 23.70
N LEU A 104 -1.50 7.88 22.77
CA LEU A 104 -2.81 8.54 22.84
C LEU A 104 -3.55 8.23 24.16
N HIS A 105 -3.28 7.09 24.79
CA HIS A 105 -3.85 6.76 26.10
C HIS A 105 -3.40 7.69 27.22
N ASN A 106 -2.24 8.36 27.05
CA ASN A 106 -1.60 9.19 28.06
C ASN A 106 -1.81 10.70 27.83
N VAL A 107 -2.51 11.09 26.77
CA VAL A 107 -2.76 12.49 26.41
C VAL A 107 -4.25 12.76 26.36
N ARG A 108 -4.72 13.78 27.07
CA ARG A 108 -6.11 14.25 27.01
C ARG A 108 -6.11 15.71 26.58
N LEU A 109 -6.99 16.02 25.64
CA LEU A 109 -7.18 17.38 25.16
C LEU A 109 -8.00 18.17 26.18
N ASP A 110 -7.63 19.42 26.40
CA ASP A 110 -8.37 20.32 27.27
C ASP A 110 -9.77 20.60 26.67
N PRO A 111 -10.87 20.41 27.42
CA PRO A 111 -12.24 20.65 26.92
C PRO A 111 -12.49 22.05 26.36
N SER A 112 -11.71 23.05 26.77
CA SER A 112 -11.82 24.43 26.24
C SER A 112 -11.08 24.63 24.91
N SER A 113 -10.26 23.67 24.48
CA SER A 113 -9.44 23.79 23.26
C SER A 113 -10.22 23.50 21.98
N ILE A 114 -9.83 24.15 20.89
CA ILE A 114 -10.35 23.86 19.54
C ILE A 114 -10.10 22.41 19.09
N HIS A 115 -9.01 21.79 19.59
CA HIS A 115 -8.66 20.41 19.25
C HIS A 115 -9.61 19.42 19.92
N TRP A 116 -10.03 19.69 21.16
CA TRP A 116 -11.05 18.88 21.83
C TRP A 116 -12.39 18.99 21.10
N GLN A 117 -12.78 20.20 20.68
CA GLN A 117 -14.01 20.39 19.87
C GLN A 117 -13.96 19.57 18.58
N ALA A 118 -12.84 19.65 17.84
CA ALA A 118 -12.64 18.83 16.63
C ALA A 118 -12.69 17.32 16.91
N GLN A 119 -12.11 16.87 18.04
CA GLN A 119 -12.20 15.47 18.46
C GLN A 119 -13.65 15.05 18.73
N GLN A 120 -14.44 15.87 19.42
CA GLN A 120 -15.85 15.54 19.68
C GLN A 120 -16.69 15.54 18.41
N THR A 121 -16.51 16.51 17.52
CA THR A 121 -17.19 16.53 16.22
C THR A 121 -16.88 15.26 15.40
N ASN A 122 -15.62 14.82 15.40
CA ASN A 122 -15.25 13.58 14.74
C ASN A 122 -15.84 12.35 15.45
N LEU A 123 -15.88 12.32 16.79
CA LEU A 123 -16.52 11.24 17.55
C LEU A 123 -18.00 11.11 17.18
N GLU A 124 -18.73 12.22 17.14
CA GLU A 124 -20.14 12.25 16.72
C GLU A 124 -20.31 11.70 15.29
N TYR A 125 -19.44 12.10 14.36
CA TYR A 125 -19.45 11.57 13.00
C TYR A 125 -19.23 10.05 12.95
N LEU A 126 -18.23 9.53 13.67
CA LEU A 126 -17.97 8.08 13.75
C LEU A 126 -19.13 7.30 14.39
N LEU A 127 -19.81 7.91 15.36
CA LEU A 127 -20.98 7.34 16.02
C LEU A 127 -22.25 7.39 15.16
N MET A 128 -22.31 8.24 14.14
CA MET A 128 -23.42 8.31 13.18
C MET A 128 -23.42 7.13 12.18
N LEU A 129 -22.25 6.57 11.84
CA LEU A 129 -22.12 5.59 10.75
C LEU A 129 -22.58 4.17 11.12
N ASP A 130 -23.70 3.69 10.60
CA ASP A 130 -24.24 2.37 10.93
C ASP A 130 -23.27 1.21 10.60
N VAL A 131 -23.15 0.24 11.52
CA VAL A 131 -22.22 -0.91 11.39
C VAL A 131 -22.59 -1.78 10.19
N ASP A 132 -23.89 -2.04 10.00
CA ASP A 132 -24.36 -2.92 8.94
C ASP A 132 -24.13 -2.30 7.55
N SER A 133 -24.33 -0.99 7.45
CA SER A 133 -24.05 -0.18 6.26
C SER A 133 -22.54 -0.11 5.95
N LEU A 134 -21.69 0.04 6.96
CA LEU A 134 -20.22 0.01 6.80
C LEU A 134 -19.75 -1.31 6.18
N VAL A 135 -20.20 -2.45 6.70
CA VAL A 135 -19.71 -3.77 6.23
C VAL A 135 -20.55 -4.37 5.10
N TRP A 136 -21.52 -3.62 4.57
CA TRP A 136 -22.49 -4.11 3.59
C TRP A 136 -21.82 -4.74 2.36
N SER A 137 -20.87 -4.05 1.74
CA SER A 137 -20.19 -4.52 0.53
C SER A 137 -19.28 -5.73 0.81
N PHE A 138 -18.66 -5.79 1.98
CA PHE A 138 -17.88 -6.97 2.41
C PHE A 138 -18.75 -8.21 2.57
N ARG A 139 -19.92 -8.06 3.20
CA ARG A 139 -20.89 -9.15 3.35
C ARG A 139 -21.40 -9.62 2.00
N LYS A 140 -21.71 -8.68 1.08
CA LYS A 140 -22.12 -9.00 -0.28
C LYS A 140 -21.05 -9.83 -1.01
N THR A 141 -19.79 -9.40 -0.96
CA THR A 141 -18.67 -10.12 -1.56
C THR A 141 -18.47 -11.50 -0.95
N ALA A 142 -18.67 -11.65 0.36
CA ALA A 142 -18.58 -12.94 1.05
C ALA A 142 -19.81 -13.85 0.87
N GLY A 143 -20.86 -13.40 0.17
CA GLY A 143 -22.12 -14.15 0.04
C GLY A 143 -22.89 -14.29 1.36
N LEU A 144 -22.77 -13.30 2.26
CA LEU A 144 -23.52 -13.20 3.51
C LEU A 144 -24.73 -12.29 3.36
N SER A 145 -25.70 -12.39 4.29
CA SER A 145 -26.82 -11.46 4.35
C SER A 145 -26.32 -10.02 4.56
N THR A 146 -26.93 -9.05 3.88
CA THR A 146 -26.51 -7.65 3.88
C THR A 146 -27.59 -6.75 4.50
N PRO A 147 -27.79 -6.79 5.83
CA PRO A 147 -28.63 -5.79 6.49
C PRO A 147 -28.02 -4.40 6.32
N GLY A 148 -28.83 -3.36 6.50
CA GLY A 148 -28.43 -1.96 6.27
C GLY A 148 -28.49 -1.55 4.79
N THR A 149 -27.95 -0.37 4.50
CA THR A 149 -27.98 0.22 3.15
C THR A 149 -26.55 0.47 2.68
N ALA A 150 -26.23 0.06 1.46
CA ALA A 150 -24.92 0.36 0.88
C ALA A 150 -24.69 1.87 0.81
N TYR A 151 -23.50 2.33 1.19
CA TYR A 151 -23.10 3.71 0.96
C TYR A 151 -22.99 4.02 -0.54
N GLY A 152 -23.12 5.31 -0.88
CA GLY A 152 -22.93 5.80 -2.24
C GLY A 152 -21.50 6.29 -2.50
N GLY A 153 -21.35 7.13 -3.52
CA GLY A 153 -20.04 7.72 -3.88
C GLY A 153 -19.00 6.64 -4.16
N TRP A 154 -17.79 6.81 -3.62
CA TRP A 154 -16.70 5.86 -3.83
C TRP A 154 -16.90 4.52 -3.10
N GLU A 155 -17.88 4.43 -2.20
CA GLU A 155 -18.29 3.19 -1.51
C GLU A 155 -19.50 2.51 -2.17
N ALA A 156 -20.01 3.07 -3.29
CA ALA A 156 -21.12 2.47 -4.03
C ALA A 156 -20.83 1.01 -4.40
N PRO A 157 -21.84 0.12 -4.43
CA PRO A 157 -21.65 -1.31 -4.72
C PRO A 157 -20.95 -1.63 -6.05
N ASN A 158 -20.99 -0.71 -7.01
CA ASN A 158 -20.35 -0.79 -8.33
C ASN A 158 -19.02 -0.02 -8.41
N SER A 159 -18.65 0.75 -7.39
CA SER A 159 -17.38 1.48 -7.34
C SER A 159 -16.22 0.52 -7.07
N GLU A 160 -15.18 0.55 -7.88
CA GLU A 160 -13.98 -0.30 -7.71
C GLU A 160 -13.16 0.06 -6.47
N LEU A 161 -13.30 1.27 -5.92
CA LEU A 161 -12.56 1.72 -4.73
C LEU A 161 -13.21 1.29 -3.40
N ARG A 162 -14.45 0.79 -3.43
CA ARG A 162 -15.25 0.48 -2.23
C ARG A 162 -14.50 -0.39 -1.20
N GLY A 163 -14.81 -0.19 0.07
CA GLY A 163 -14.16 -0.78 1.23
C GLY A 163 -13.00 0.03 1.78
N HIS A 164 -12.46 1.00 1.02
CA HIS A 164 -11.35 1.84 1.48
C HIS A 164 -11.75 2.72 2.66
N PHE A 165 -12.99 3.22 2.67
CA PHE A 165 -13.52 4.05 3.76
C PHE A 165 -13.65 3.25 5.04
N VAL A 166 -14.04 1.98 4.96
CA VAL A 166 -14.15 1.10 6.13
C VAL A 166 -12.79 0.83 6.76
N GLY A 167 -11.74 0.68 5.94
CA GLY A 167 -10.36 0.63 6.43
C GLY A 167 -9.97 1.89 7.21
N HIS A 168 -10.29 3.08 6.69
CA HIS A 168 -10.09 4.34 7.40
C HIS A 168 -10.92 4.43 8.69
N TYR A 169 -12.16 3.96 8.68
CA TYR A 169 -13.03 3.93 9.86
C TYR A 169 -12.43 3.08 10.99
N LEU A 170 -11.81 1.94 10.66
CA LEU A 170 -11.12 1.09 11.64
C LEU A 170 -9.98 1.85 12.33
N SER A 171 -9.11 2.53 11.58
CA SER A 171 -8.05 3.38 12.17
C SER A 171 -8.62 4.51 13.01
N ALA A 172 -9.58 5.26 12.45
CA ALA A 172 -10.16 6.44 13.11
C ALA A 172 -10.85 6.08 14.43
N SER A 173 -11.60 4.97 14.46
CA SER A 173 -12.28 4.52 15.66
C SER A 173 -11.31 4.00 16.74
N ALA A 174 -10.23 3.31 16.36
CA ALA A 174 -9.19 2.88 17.29
C ALA A 174 -8.47 4.10 17.92
N GLN A 175 -8.07 5.08 17.11
CA GLN A 175 -7.44 6.32 17.59
C GLN A 175 -8.38 7.14 18.48
N MET A 176 -9.67 7.21 18.10
CA MET A 176 -10.69 7.89 18.89
C MET A 176 -10.89 7.23 20.25
N TRP A 177 -11.03 5.90 20.29
CA TRP A 177 -11.12 5.15 21.54
C TRP A 177 -9.88 5.34 22.40
N ALA A 178 -8.68 5.24 21.81
CA ALA A 178 -7.45 5.39 22.56
C ALA A 178 -7.32 6.76 23.23
N SER A 179 -7.80 7.81 22.56
CA SER A 179 -7.77 9.19 23.03
C SER A 179 -8.86 9.54 24.05
N THR A 180 -10.03 8.90 23.98
CA THR A 180 -11.23 9.29 24.75
C THR A 180 -11.70 8.26 25.77
N ARG A 181 -11.35 6.98 25.58
CA ARG A 181 -11.91 5.83 26.31
C ARG A 181 -13.44 5.77 26.27
N ASN A 182 -14.03 6.19 25.15
CA ASN A 182 -15.49 6.17 24.99
C ASN A 182 -15.99 4.74 24.71
N ASP A 183 -16.80 4.18 25.61
CA ASP A 183 -17.32 2.79 25.50
C ASP A 183 -18.24 2.58 24.29
N THR A 184 -18.93 3.63 23.82
CA THR A 184 -19.85 3.51 22.69
C THR A 184 -19.08 3.28 21.39
N ILE A 185 -17.99 4.02 21.15
CA ILE A 185 -17.14 3.79 19.98
C ILE A 185 -16.39 2.45 20.08
N GLU A 186 -16.01 2.01 21.30
CA GLU A 186 -15.39 0.70 21.52
C GLU A 186 -16.29 -0.46 21.07
N LYS A 187 -17.55 -0.45 21.50
CA LYS A 187 -18.54 -1.46 21.11
C LYS A 187 -18.74 -1.47 19.61
N LYS A 188 -18.81 -0.29 19.00
CA LYS A 188 -19.06 -0.11 17.58
C LYS A 188 -17.89 -0.57 16.71
N MET A 189 -16.66 -0.18 17.03
CA MET A 189 -15.47 -0.61 16.30
C MET A 189 -15.27 -2.13 16.42
N SER A 190 -15.52 -2.70 17.61
CA SER A 190 -15.45 -4.15 17.84
C SER A 190 -16.50 -4.91 17.03
N ALA A 191 -17.70 -4.35 16.87
CA ALA A 191 -18.75 -4.93 16.03
C ALA A 191 -18.36 -4.93 14.53
N VAL A 192 -17.72 -3.86 14.05
CA VAL A 192 -17.19 -3.81 12.67
C VAL A 192 -16.10 -4.86 12.47
N VAL A 193 -15.10 -4.95 13.36
CA VAL A 193 -14.05 -5.99 13.29
C VAL A 193 -14.66 -7.39 13.28
N SER A 194 -15.64 -7.64 14.16
CA SER A 194 -16.33 -8.94 14.24
C SER A 194 -17.07 -9.30 12.95
N ALA A 195 -17.77 -8.32 12.35
CA ALA A 195 -18.49 -8.54 11.10
C ALA A 195 -17.55 -8.76 9.90
N LEU A 196 -16.44 -8.01 9.83
CA LEU A 196 -15.39 -8.23 8.83
C LEU A 196 -14.71 -9.59 9.01
N SER A 197 -14.46 -10.01 10.25
CA SER A 197 -13.93 -11.35 10.56
C SER A 197 -14.86 -12.45 10.06
N ALA A 198 -16.18 -12.30 10.24
CA ALA A 198 -17.15 -13.27 9.73
C ALA A 198 -17.11 -13.36 8.19
N CYS A 199 -16.92 -12.23 7.50
CA CYS A 199 -16.74 -12.20 6.05
C CYS A 199 -15.46 -12.95 5.64
N GLN A 200 -14.33 -12.66 6.27
CA GLN A 200 -13.04 -13.30 5.96
C GLN A 200 -13.10 -14.82 6.22
N VAL A 201 -13.72 -15.25 7.32
CA VAL A 201 -13.93 -16.67 7.66
C VAL A 201 -14.81 -17.35 6.62
N LYS A 202 -15.90 -16.70 6.17
CA LYS A 202 -16.78 -17.25 5.14
C LYS A 202 -16.06 -17.44 3.80
N MET A 203 -15.15 -16.52 3.45
CA MET A 203 -14.30 -16.63 2.26
C MET A 203 -13.27 -17.77 2.38
N GLY A 204 -12.78 -18.05 3.59
CA GLY A 204 -11.97 -19.23 3.91
C GLY A 204 -10.52 -19.22 3.39
N SER A 205 -10.13 -18.24 2.57
CA SER A 205 -8.80 -18.14 1.96
C SER A 205 -7.85 -17.17 2.67
N GLY A 206 -8.35 -16.37 3.61
CA GLY A 206 -7.65 -15.20 4.18
C GLY A 206 -7.93 -13.90 3.45
N TYR A 207 -8.61 -13.97 2.30
CA TYR A 207 -9.04 -12.79 1.56
C TYR A 207 -10.10 -11.98 2.33
N LEU A 208 -9.91 -10.66 2.38
CA LEU A 208 -10.89 -9.71 2.89
C LEU A 208 -10.82 -8.42 2.06
N SER A 209 -11.92 -8.12 1.36
CA SER A 209 -12.14 -6.83 0.70
C SER A 209 -13.65 -6.66 0.43
N ALA A 210 -14.06 -5.47 -0.01
CA ALA A 210 -15.44 -5.19 -0.41
C ALA A 210 -15.72 -5.50 -1.90
N PHE A 211 -14.76 -6.10 -2.61
CA PHE A 211 -14.83 -6.42 -4.03
C PHE A 211 -14.28 -7.83 -4.33
N PRO A 212 -14.60 -8.45 -5.47
CA PRO A 212 -14.05 -9.76 -5.81
C PRO A 212 -12.53 -9.71 -6.06
N SER A 213 -11.85 -10.84 -5.88
CA SER A 213 -10.39 -10.95 -6.12
C SER A 213 -9.96 -10.63 -7.54
N GLU A 214 -10.89 -10.65 -8.50
CA GLU A 214 -10.69 -10.32 -9.92
C GLU A 214 -10.08 -8.93 -10.13
N LEU A 215 -10.34 -7.95 -9.25
CA LEU A 215 -9.69 -6.63 -9.37
C LEU A 215 -8.17 -6.72 -9.23
N PHE A 216 -7.66 -7.68 -8.44
CA PHE A 216 -6.23 -7.94 -8.36
C PHE A 216 -5.72 -8.68 -9.59
N ASP A 217 -6.55 -9.54 -10.21
CA ASP A 217 -6.18 -10.20 -11.47
C ASP A 217 -5.96 -9.13 -12.56
N ARG A 218 -6.83 -8.11 -12.63
CA ARG A 218 -6.65 -6.94 -13.51
C ARG A 218 -5.42 -6.12 -13.18
N PHE A 219 -5.19 -5.81 -11.90
CA PHE A 219 -4.01 -5.07 -11.44
C PHE A 219 -2.70 -5.75 -11.89
N GLU A 220 -2.59 -7.06 -11.64
CA GLU A 220 -1.40 -7.86 -11.95
C GLU A 220 -1.29 -8.14 -13.46
N ALA A 221 -2.42 -8.15 -14.16
CA ALA A 221 -2.51 -8.12 -15.61
C ALA A 221 -2.20 -6.74 -16.22
N ILE A 222 -1.96 -5.70 -15.41
CA ILE A 222 -1.73 -4.31 -15.83
C ILE A 222 -2.88 -3.85 -16.73
N LYS A 223 -4.10 -4.23 -16.36
CA LYS A 223 -5.32 -3.78 -17.01
C LYS A 223 -5.92 -2.64 -16.17
N PRO A 224 -6.69 -1.73 -16.80
CA PRO A 224 -7.40 -0.69 -16.07
C PRO A 224 -8.11 -1.27 -14.85
N VAL A 225 -7.87 -0.71 -13.67
CA VAL A 225 -8.56 -1.03 -12.42
C VAL A 225 -8.28 0.10 -11.43
N TRP A 226 -9.20 0.36 -10.51
CA TRP A 226 -9.01 1.43 -9.53
C TRP A 226 -8.38 0.95 -8.22
N ALA A 227 -7.07 1.17 -8.07
CA ALA A 227 -6.31 1.14 -6.82
C ALA A 227 -6.68 0.03 -5.79
N PRO A 228 -6.75 -1.25 -6.18
CA PRO A 228 -7.20 -2.31 -5.27
C PRO A 228 -6.22 -2.54 -4.10
N TYR A 229 -4.91 -2.40 -4.31
CA TYR A 229 -3.93 -2.49 -3.21
C TYR A 229 -3.96 -1.29 -2.26
N TYR A 230 -4.33 -0.09 -2.73
CA TYR A 230 -4.60 1.05 -1.85
C TYR A 230 -5.73 0.76 -0.85
N THR A 231 -6.80 0.09 -1.31
CA THR A 231 -7.92 -0.31 -0.46
C THR A 231 -7.47 -1.35 0.58
N ILE A 232 -6.68 -2.34 0.17
CA ILE A 232 -6.09 -3.33 1.09
C ILE A 232 -5.20 -2.68 2.13
N HIS A 233 -4.38 -1.71 1.74
CA HIS A 233 -3.59 -0.93 2.68
C HIS A 233 -4.47 -0.30 3.77
N LYS A 234 -5.60 0.32 3.44
CA LYS A 234 -6.48 0.91 4.47
C LYS A 234 -7.05 -0.12 5.42
N ILE A 235 -7.47 -1.28 4.90
CA ILE A 235 -8.02 -2.35 5.72
C ILE A 235 -6.93 -2.92 6.64
N LEU A 236 -5.73 -3.19 6.11
CA LEU A 236 -4.60 -3.67 6.92
C LEU A 236 -4.18 -2.67 7.99
N ALA A 237 -4.06 -1.39 7.64
CA ALA A 237 -3.68 -0.32 8.57
C ALA A 237 -4.74 -0.20 9.68
N GLY A 238 -6.02 -0.19 9.30
CA GLY A 238 -7.13 -0.17 10.25
C GLY A 238 -7.14 -1.37 11.19
N LEU A 239 -6.93 -2.60 10.69
CA LEU A 239 -6.85 -3.79 11.53
C LEU A 239 -5.61 -3.75 12.45
N LEU A 240 -4.50 -3.23 11.97
CA LEU A 240 -3.29 -3.10 12.78
C LEU A 240 -3.48 -2.06 13.90
N ASP A 241 -4.11 -0.92 13.61
CA ASP A 241 -4.45 0.11 14.59
C ASP A 241 -5.42 -0.41 15.66
N GLN A 242 -6.41 -1.22 15.27
CA GLN A 242 -7.29 -1.90 16.23
C GLN A 242 -6.52 -2.80 17.20
N TYR A 243 -5.42 -3.41 16.75
CA TYR A 243 -4.55 -4.19 17.64
C TYR A 243 -3.63 -3.29 18.48
N THR A 244 -2.89 -2.36 17.86
CA THR A 244 -1.86 -1.58 18.57
C THR A 244 -2.42 -0.53 19.53
N LEU A 245 -3.62 -0.02 19.26
CA LEU A 245 -4.26 1.03 20.05
C LEU A 245 -5.40 0.52 20.93
N ALA A 246 -5.92 -0.69 20.67
CA ALA A 246 -7.06 -1.24 21.41
C ALA A 246 -6.92 -2.71 21.80
N ASP A 247 -5.73 -3.30 21.66
CA ASP A 247 -5.42 -4.68 22.05
C ASP A 247 -6.36 -5.73 21.42
N ASN A 248 -6.95 -5.43 20.26
CA ASN A 248 -7.86 -6.33 19.57
C ASN A 248 -7.10 -7.46 18.87
N ALA A 249 -6.92 -8.58 19.58
CA ALA A 249 -6.20 -9.75 19.08
C ALA A 249 -6.86 -10.40 17.84
N GLN A 250 -8.18 -10.27 17.67
CA GLN A 250 -8.87 -10.75 16.47
C GLN A 250 -8.40 -9.97 15.24
N ALA A 251 -8.27 -8.64 15.36
CA ALA A 251 -7.82 -7.79 14.27
C ALA A 251 -6.40 -8.15 13.79
N LEU A 252 -5.47 -8.42 14.72
CA LEU A 252 -4.13 -8.90 14.36
C LEU A 252 -4.16 -10.25 13.63
N LYS A 253 -5.01 -11.19 14.09
CA LYS A 253 -5.16 -12.49 13.42
C LYS A 253 -5.69 -12.33 12.00
N MET A 254 -6.65 -11.44 11.79
CA MET A 254 -7.19 -11.11 10.48
C MET A 254 -6.12 -10.50 9.57
N ALA A 255 -5.37 -9.53 10.07
CA ALA A 255 -4.30 -8.86 9.32
C ALA A 255 -3.22 -9.85 8.86
N LYS A 256 -2.74 -10.73 9.75
CA LYS A 256 -1.78 -11.80 9.39
C LYS A 256 -2.33 -12.72 8.30
N TRP A 257 -3.59 -13.13 8.42
CA TRP A 257 -4.22 -14.01 7.43
C TRP A 257 -4.41 -13.33 6.06
N MET A 258 -4.73 -12.03 6.04
CA MET A 258 -4.74 -11.23 4.82
C MET A 258 -3.34 -11.15 4.20
N VAL A 259 -2.31 -10.89 5.00
CA VAL A 259 -0.94 -10.78 4.50
C VAL A 259 -0.43 -12.12 3.96
N ASP A 260 -0.76 -13.26 4.58
CA ASP A 260 -0.46 -14.58 4.01
C ASP A 260 -1.11 -14.77 2.62
N TYR A 261 -2.36 -14.33 2.44
CA TYR A 261 -3.03 -14.37 1.14
C TYR A 261 -2.28 -13.53 0.10
N PHE A 262 -1.99 -12.25 0.40
CA PHE A 262 -1.34 -11.34 -0.55
C PHE A 262 0.14 -11.68 -0.78
N TYR A 263 0.84 -12.21 0.21
CA TYR A 263 2.20 -12.72 0.04
C TYR A 263 2.25 -13.83 -1.02
N ASN A 264 1.38 -14.83 -0.89
CA ASN A 264 1.30 -15.92 -1.87
C ASN A 264 0.91 -15.40 -3.26
N ARG A 265 -0.01 -14.44 -3.30
CA ARG A 265 -0.46 -13.83 -4.55
C ARG A 265 0.65 -13.10 -5.29
N VAL A 266 1.35 -12.19 -4.62
CA VAL A 266 2.51 -11.47 -5.18
C VAL A 266 3.62 -12.44 -5.58
N ARG A 267 3.90 -13.44 -4.74
CA ARG A 267 4.87 -14.50 -5.07
C ARG A 267 4.49 -15.23 -6.37
N ASN A 268 3.22 -15.55 -6.58
CA ASN A 268 2.74 -16.20 -7.80
C ASN A 268 2.89 -15.29 -9.03
N VAL A 269 2.68 -13.97 -8.91
CA VAL A 269 2.95 -13.02 -10.00
C VAL A 269 4.42 -13.06 -10.40
N ILE A 270 5.33 -13.06 -9.41
CA ILE A 270 6.77 -13.09 -9.66
C ILE A 270 7.20 -14.41 -10.30
N ILE A 271 6.67 -15.54 -9.82
CA ILE A 271 6.98 -16.88 -10.36
C ILE A 271 6.45 -17.04 -11.79
N ASN A 272 5.20 -16.63 -12.05
CA ASN A 272 4.56 -16.85 -13.34
C ASN A 272 4.95 -15.82 -14.40
N TYR A 273 5.40 -14.64 -13.97
CA TYR A 273 5.81 -13.56 -14.86
C TYR A 273 7.24 -13.12 -14.55
N SER A 274 7.41 -12.14 -13.65
CA SER A 274 8.72 -11.67 -13.18
C SER A 274 8.57 -10.65 -12.03
N VAL A 275 9.68 -10.25 -11.40
CA VAL A 275 9.68 -9.15 -10.42
C VAL A 275 9.41 -7.80 -11.07
N GLU A 276 9.89 -7.61 -12.31
CA GLU A 276 9.64 -6.42 -13.11
C GLU A 276 8.15 -6.27 -13.42
N ARG A 277 7.46 -7.38 -13.70
CA ARG A 277 6.00 -7.38 -13.90
C ARG A 277 5.27 -6.84 -12.66
N HIS A 278 5.67 -7.31 -11.47
CA HIS A 278 5.14 -6.82 -10.21
C HIS A 278 5.39 -5.32 -10.05
N TYR A 279 6.63 -4.85 -10.23
CA TYR A 279 6.92 -3.42 -10.09
C TYR A 279 6.22 -2.53 -11.12
N LEU A 280 6.00 -3.02 -12.35
CA LEU A 280 5.23 -2.30 -13.35
C LEU A 280 3.77 -2.15 -12.94
N SER A 281 3.18 -3.16 -12.29
CA SER A 281 1.81 -3.05 -11.76
C SER A 281 1.68 -1.99 -10.65
N LEU A 282 2.76 -1.66 -9.94
CA LEU A 282 2.78 -0.59 -8.92
C LEU A 282 2.74 0.83 -9.51
N ASN A 283 2.56 1.00 -10.83
CA ASN A 283 2.14 2.28 -11.40
C ASN A 283 0.67 2.57 -11.12
N GLU A 284 -0.11 1.55 -10.80
CA GLU A 284 -1.41 1.69 -10.16
C GLU A 284 -1.23 1.88 -8.64
N GLU A 285 -2.07 2.71 -8.03
CA GLU A 285 -1.87 3.16 -6.65
C GLU A 285 -2.00 2.02 -5.64
N THR A 286 -0.99 1.89 -4.78
CA THR A 286 -0.96 0.90 -3.69
C THR A 286 -1.04 1.52 -2.29
N GLY A 287 -0.95 2.86 -2.19
CA GLY A 287 -0.78 3.55 -0.91
C GLY A 287 0.47 3.09 -0.17
N GLY A 288 0.45 3.13 1.17
CA GLY A 288 1.54 2.68 2.04
C GLY A 288 1.49 1.18 2.36
N MET A 289 1.34 0.32 1.33
CA MET A 289 1.45 -1.12 1.54
C MET A 289 2.81 -1.50 2.15
N ASN A 290 3.89 -0.84 1.72
CA ASN A 290 5.21 -1.02 2.33
C ASN A 290 5.22 -0.62 3.81
N ASP A 291 4.70 0.56 4.16
CA ASP A 291 4.61 1.06 5.54
C ASP A 291 3.89 0.07 6.48
N VAL A 292 2.66 -0.32 6.14
CA VAL A 292 1.86 -1.19 7.02
C VAL A 292 2.47 -2.58 7.18
N LEU A 293 3.14 -3.11 6.15
CA LEU A 293 3.78 -4.42 6.20
C LEU A 293 5.08 -4.39 7.02
N TYR A 294 5.86 -3.31 6.93
CA TYR A 294 7.01 -3.10 7.80
C TYR A 294 6.58 -2.96 9.27
N LYS A 295 5.53 -2.20 9.57
CA LYS A 295 4.93 -2.12 10.92
C LYS A 295 4.45 -3.49 11.41
N LEU A 296 3.80 -4.28 10.55
CA LEU A 296 3.38 -5.63 10.93
C LEU A 296 4.60 -6.54 11.21
N PHE A 297 5.68 -6.39 10.45
CA PHE A 297 6.93 -7.11 10.71
C PHE A 297 7.52 -6.74 12.08
N SER A 298 7.56 -5.45 12.47
CA SER A 298 8.09 -5.06 13.78
C SER A 298 7.31 -5.65 14.96
N ILE A 299 6.01 -5.90 14.78
CA ILE A 299 5.14 -6.54 15.77
C ILE A 299 5.30 -8.06 15.80
N THR A 300 5.43 -8.70 14.64
CA THR A 300 5.32 -10.17 14.52
C THR A 300 6.65 -10.90 14.37
N GLY A 301 7.69 -10.21 13.88
CA GLY A 301 8.97 -10.80 13.48
C GLY A 301 8.90 -11.77 12.30
N ASP A 302 7.76 -11.88 11.61
CA ASP A 302 7.59 -12.83 10.50
C ASP A 302 8.29 -12.32 9.23
N PRO A 303 9.31 -13.04 8.71
CA PRO A 303 10.07 -12.58 7.55
C PRO A 303 9.23 -12.41 6.28
N LYS A 304 8.08 -13.08 6.16
CA LYS A 304 7.19 -12.88 5.00
C LYS A 304 6.68 -11.44 4.93
N HIS A 305 6.39 -10.82 6.07
CA HIS A 305 5.92 -9.44 6.14
C HIS A 305 6.99 -8.48 5.64
N LEU A 306 8.25 -8.70 6.06
CA LEU A 306 9.40 -7.91 5.61
C LEU A 306 9.61 -8.03 4.09
N VAL A 307 9.60 -9.26 3.56
CA VAL A 307 9.77 -9.51 2.13
C VAL A 307 8.63 -8.86 1.32
N LEU A 308 7.39 -8.99 1.78
CA LEU A 308 6.26 -8.36 1.09
C LEU A 308 6.37 -6.84 1.14
N ALA A 309 6.74 -6.26 2.29
CA ALA A 309 6.93 -4.82 2.43
C ALA A 309 7.94 -4.29 1.40
N HIS A 310 9.08 -4.98 1.26
CA HIS A 310 10.10 -4.65 0.29
C HIS A 310 9.60 -4.70 -1.16
N LEU A 311 8.76 -5.68 -1.50
CA LEU A 311 8.16 -5.78 -2.82
C LEU A 311 7.19 -4.61 -3.12
N PHE A 312 6.76 -3.85 -2.12
CA PHE A 312 5.95 -2.63 -2.29
C PHE A 312 6.75 -1.31 -2.20
N ASP A 313 8.10 -1.34 -2.10
CA ASP A 313 8.93 -0.13 -1.98
C ASP A 313 9.00 0.73 -3.25
N LYS A 314 8.44 0.29 -4.40
CA LYS A 314 8.46 1.02 -5.69
C LYS A 314 9.83 1.67 -6.00
N PRO A 315 10.86 0.86 -6.33
CA PRO A 315 12.23 1.34 -6.48
C PRO A 315 12.41 2.41 -7.58
N CYS A 316 11.56 2.45 -8.61
CA CYS A 316 11.63 3.49 -9.64
C CYS A 316 11.38 4.91 -9.09
N PHE A 317 10.62 5.03 -8.01
CA PHE A 317 10.32 6.31 -7.37
C PHE A 317 11.32 6.61 -6.27
N LEU A 318 11.52 5.68 -5.33
CA LEU A 318 12.46 5.89 -4.22
C LEU A 318 13.92 6.03 -4.70
N GLY A 319 14.28 5.40 -5.83
CA GLY A 319 15.59 5.57 -6.44
C GLY A 319 15.88 7.01 -6.86
N LEU A 320 14.87 7.76 -7.35
CA LEU A 320 15.02 9.18 -7.70
C LEU A 320 15.30 10.02 -6.45
N LEU A 321 14.57 9.75 -5.37
CA LEU A 321 14.77 10.44 -4.08
C LEU A 321 16.14 10.13 -3.48
N ALA A 322 16.58 8.87 -3.55
CA ALA A 322 17.87 8.44 -3.02
C ALA A 322 19.06 9.14 -3.69
N VAL A 323 18.94 9.53 -4.97
CA VAL A 323 19.96 10.31 -5.69
C VAL A 323 19.72 11.83 -5.62
N GLN A 324 18.77 12.28 -4.79
CA GLN A 324 18.41 13.70 -4.61
C GLN A 324 18.01 14.39 -5.92
N ALA A 325 17.40 13.65 -6.84
CA ALA A 325 16.87 14.23 -8.08
C ALA A 325 15.57 14.99 -7.79
N ASP A 326 15.49 16.24 -8.24
CA ASP A 326 14.27 17.07 -8.19
C ASP A 326 13.38 16.80 -9.41
N ASP A 327 12.98 15.53 -9.56
CA ASP A 327 12.19 15.04 -10.70
C ASP A 327 10.91 14.33 -10.21
N ILE A 328 10.17 15.03 -9.34
CA ILE A 328 8.90 14.55 -8.77
C ILE A 328 7.68 15.34 -9.27
N SER A 329 7.90 16.29 -10.19
CA SER A 329 6.83 17.07 -10.81
C SER A 329 5.91 16.18 -11.65
N GLY A 330 4.60 16.36 -11.55
CA GLY A 330 3.62 15.55 -12.29
C GLY A 330 3.23 14.22 -11.64
N PHE A 331 3.91 13.82 -10.55
CA PHE A 331 3.46 12.69 -9.74
C PHE A 331 2.23 13.03 -8.90
N HIS A 332 1.34 12.05 -8.69
CA HIS A 332 0.22 12.22 -7.79
C HIS A 332 0.71 12.14 -6.35
N ALA A 333 0.68 13.26 -5.64
CA ALA A 333 1.30 13.39 -4.32
C ALA A 333 0.82 12.33 -3.32
N ASN A 334 -0.51 12.11 -3.23
CA ASN A 334 -1.08 11.18 -2.26
C ASN A 334 -0.78 9.70 -2.56
N THR A 335 -0.43 9.36 -3.81
CA THR A 335 0.07 8.02 -4.15
C THR A 335 1.49 7.81 -3.63
N HIS A 336 2.32 8.85 -3.67
CA HIS A 336 3.77 8.74 -3.47
C HIS A 336 4.21 9.04 -2.03
N ILE A 337 3.56 9.97 -1.33
CA ILE A 337 3.88 10.27 0.07
C ILE A 337 3.83 9.00 0.96
N PRO A 338 2.81 8.13 0.88
CA PRO A 338 2.78 6.89 1.67
C PRO A 338 3.95 5.93 1.37
N ILE A 339 4.47 5.93 0.14
CA ILE A 339 5.63 5.11 -0.24
C ILE A 339 6.88 5.62 0.49
N VAL A 340 7.03 6.95 0.59
CA VAL A 340 8.11 7.60 1.35
C VAL A 340 7.99 7.32 2.84
N ILE A 341 6.78 7.33 3.41
CA ILE A 341 6.55 6.94 4.81
C ILE A 341 7.03 5.50 5.04
N GLY A 342 6.71 4.57 4.13
CA GLY A 342 7.20 3.20 4.22
C GLY A 342 8.72 3.06 4.04
N ALA A 343 9.35 3.93 3.25
CA ALA A 343 10.81 4.01 3.15
C ALA A 343 11.44 4.39 4.50
N GLN A 344 10.90 5.41 5.16
CA GLN A 344 11.34 5.81 6.50
C GLN A 344 11.16 4.68 7.52
N MET A 345 10.01 3.99 7.50
CA MET A 345 9.76 2.83 8.37
C MET A 345 10.76 1.69 8.12
N ARG A 346 11.13 1.45 6.85
CA ARG A 346 12.20 0.49 6.51
C ARG A 346 13.52 0.91 7.16
N TYR A 347 13.91 2.18 7.07
CA TYR A 347 15.13 2.68 7.69
C TYR A 347 15.12 2.46 9.21
N GLU A 348 14.01 2.78 9.88
CA GLU A 348 13.87 2.58 11.33
C GLU A 348 14.00 1.11 11.75
N ILE A 349 13.49 0.19 10.94
CA ILE A 349 13.53 -1.25 11.21
C ILE A 349 14.87 -1.89 10.83
N THR A 350 15.46 -1.49 9.71
CA THR A 350 16.60 -2.19 9.09
C THR A 350 17.93 -1.47 9.28
N GLY A 351 17.91 -0.16 9.56
CA GLY A 351 19.08 0.71 9.59
C GLY A 351 19.67 1.00 8.20
N ASP A 352 18.99 0.64 7.10
CA ASP A 352 19.47 0.82 5.73
C ASP A 352 19.53 2.31 5.35
N PRO A 353 20.72 2.93 5.28
CA PRO A 353 20.86 4.37 5.13
C PRO A 353 20.39 4.89 3.76
N LEU A 354 20.20 4.01 2.77
CA LEU A 354 19.66 4.38 1.46
C LEU A 354 18.20 4.88 1.57
N TYR A 355 17.50 4.47 2.63
CA TYR A 355 16.09 4.80 2.87
C TYR A 355 15.91 5.84 3.98
N LYS A 356 16.99 6.49 4.41
CA LYS A 356 16.93 7.61 5.34
C LYS A 356 16.39 8.83 4.60
N VAL A 357 15.14 9.19 4.88
CA VAL A 357 14.45 10.35 4.28
C VAL A 357 14.73 11.61 5.10
#